data_AF-Q75KM7-F1
#
_entry.id   AF-Q75KM7-F1
#
_cell.length_a   1.000
_cell.length_b   1.000
_cell.length_c   1.000
_cell.angle_alpha   90.00
_cell.angle_beta   90.00
_cell.angle_gamma   90.00
#
_symmetry.space_group_name_H-M   'P 1'
#
loop_
_entity.id
_entity.type
_entity.pdbx_description
1 polymer ?
#
loop_
_entity_poly.entity_id
_entity_poly.type
_entity_poly.pdbx_seq_one_letter_code
_entity_poly.pdbx_strand_id
1 'polypeptide(L)'
;IPRDANHKLVFISKKITESIGVNDFSQVVLFGELPALSLGHVSAFLDEILVPVLSNKNNHKSWSCFTSQDMEYHIEVMKKKMYIFRGKMSRRTLLPIPTVAGKMDLDQNCSENKPPSNERIILHAIESVVIEWSHQIQEIIERDSVQRLLNGLHLSPQAELDFWMMRRENLSCIYDQLQAPVVLKMVKILTTKQSSYFPTLKDIFLAVENALLEAQDVELYLRPLRRHIQCLQETEFPQTRILIAPLFHTICLIWSHSKFYNTPARVIVLLQEFCNLFINQATAYLSPEDLLRGEIEESLEKVQVAVNILKTFKNSFFNYRKKLASYFMGRKLRPWDFQSHLVFCRFDKFLDRLIKIEDIFATTLEFEKLERLEFGGTKGAILNGQVHEMSEELMELCKLFKQSTYDPSDCTNMEFESDYVAFKSKTLEFDRRLGTIICEAFFNCNGLEAAFK
;
A
#
# COMPACT_ATOMS: atom_id res chain seq x y z
N ILE A 1 -26.92 -6.46 -0.56
CA ILE A 1 -27.37 -6.19 0.83
C ILE A 1 -26.74 -4.87 1.26
N PRO A 2 -27.52 -3.84 1.63
CA PRO A 2 -26.98 -2.51 1.94
C PRO A 2 -26.18 -2.55 3.26
N ARG A 3 -25.04 -1.87 3.31
CA ARG A 3 -24.11 -1.87 4.46
C ARG A 3 -24.58 -1.00 5.65
N ASP A 4 -25.69 -0.29 5.53
CA ASP A 4 -26.12 0.75 6.49
C ASP A 4 -27.34 0.37 7.36
N ALA A 5 -27.73 -0.90 7.42
CA ALA A 5 -28.76 -1.32 8.37
C ALA A 5 -28.13 -1.63 9.75
N ASN A 6 -28.63 -0.99 10.81
CA ASN A 6 -28.34 -1.33 12.20
C ASN A 6 -28.99 -2.69 12.55
N HIS A 7 -28.27 -3.78 12.27
CA HIS A 7 -28.73 -5.12 12.61
C HIS A 7 -28.51 -5.37 14.10
N LYS A 8 -29.58 -5.70 14.83
CA LYS A 8 -29.51 -6.19 16.21
C LYS A 8 -29.41 -7.71 16.17
N LEU A 9 -28.35 -8.26 16.74
CA LEU A 9 -28.20 -9.71 16.89
C LEU A 9 -28.90 -10.13 18.18
N VAL A 10 -29.83 -11.06 18.09
CA VAL A 10 -30.49 -11.63 19.27
C VAL A 10 -30.08 -13.09 19.36
N PHE A 11 -29.57 -13.51 20.52
CA PHE A 11 -29.30 -14.92 20.80
C PHE A 11 -30.36 -15.48 21.75
N ILE A 12 -30.73 -16.72 21.47
CA ILE A 12 -31.66 -17.51 22.26
C ILE A 12 -30.93 -18.80 22.61
N SER A 13 -30.60 -18.98 23.89
CA SER A 13 -29.91 -20.17 24.38
C SER A 13 -30.80 -20.93 25.36
N LYS A 14 -30.98 -22.22 25.13
CA LYS A 14 -31.76 -23.10 26.00
C LYS A 14 -30.82 -23.71 27.05
N LYS A 15 -31.12 -23.50 28.34
CA LYS A 15 -30.27 -23.99 29.44
C LYS A 15 -30.33 -25.50 29.67
N ILE A 16 -31.38 -26.18 29.20
CA ILE A 16 -31.64 -27.61 29.47
C ILE A 16 -32.03 -28.32 28.17
N THR A 17 -31.56 -29.56 27.96
CA THR A 17 -31.79 -30.36 26.76
C THR A 17 -33.22 -30.92 26.64
N GLU A 18 -33.95 -31.10 27.75
CA GLU A 18 -35.27 -31.76 27.81
C GLU A 18 -36.44 -30.93 27.24
N SER A 19 -37.54 -31.59 26.82
CA SER A 19 -38.72 -30.93 26.24
C SER A 19 -39.50 -30.13 27.27
N ILE A 20 -39.74 -28.85 26.96
CA ILE A 20 -40.33 -27.87 27.88
C ILE A 20 -41.87 -27.91 27.80
N GLY A 21 -42.54 -27.91 28.95
CA GLY A 21 -43.97 -27.62 29.07
C GLY A 21 -44.25 -26.11 29.01
N VAL A 22 -45.42 -25.71 28.52
CA VAL A 22 -45.79 -24.33 28.10
C VAL A 22 -45.55 -23.22 29.15
N ASN A 23 -45.32 -23.54 30.43
CA ASN A 23 -45.35 -22.57 31.53
C ASN A 23 -43.99 -22.10 32.10
N ASP A 24 -42.84 -22.63 31.66
CA ASP A 24 -41.51 -22.29 32.24
C ASP A 24 -40.52 -21.61 31.28
N PHE A 25 -41.00 -21.03 30.16
CA PHE A 25 -40.16 -20.44 29.13
C PHE A 25 -39.17 -19.38 29.62
N SER A 26 -39.56 -18.55 30.61
CA SER A 26 -38.72 -17.47 31.13
C SER A 26 -37.56 -17.93 32.01
N GLN A 27 -37.62 -19.14 32.59
CA GLN A 27 -36.57 -19.69 33.44
C GLN A 27 -35.56 -20.53 32.65
N VAL A 28 -36.01 -21.14 31.55
CA VAL A 28 -35.26 -22.13 30.77
C VAL A 28 -34.54 -21.53 29.55
N VAL A 29 -35.03 -20.40 29.02
CA VAL A 29 -34.48 -19.76 27.83
C VAL A 29 -33.78 -18.45 28.18
N LEU A 30 -32.49 -18.35 27.84
CA LEU A 30 -31.71 -17.12 27.89
C LEU A 30 -31.94 -16.34 26.60
N PHE A 31 -32.58 -15.19 26.73
CA PHE A 31 -32.66 -14.18 25.68
C PHE A 31 -31.57 -13.14 25.93
N GLY A 32 -30.78 -12.83 24.90
CA GLY A 32 -29.82 -11.75 24.98
C GLY A 32 -29.69 -10.99 23.67
N GLU A 33 -29.48 -9.69 23.78
CA GLU A 33 -29.18 -8.81 22.66
C GLU A 33 -27.67 -8.58 22.58
N LEU A 34 -27.09 -8.74 21.39
CA LEU A 34 -25.72 -8.44 21.07
C LEU A 34 -25.70 -7.18 20.19
N PRO A 35 -25.01 -6.10 20.62
CA PRO A 35 -24.84 -4.91 19.79
C PRO A 35 -24.08 -5.22 18.49
N ALA A 36 -24.31 -4.39 17.46
CA ALA A 36 -23.62 -4.50 16.17
C ALA A 36 -22.07 -4.41 16.30
N LEU A 37 -21.57 -3.69 17.31
CA LEU A 37 -20.15 -3.68 17.70
C LEU A 37 -19.86 -4.81 18.71
N SER A 38 -19.96 -6.06 18.23
CA SER A 38 -19.84 -7.27 19.05
C SER A 38 -18.56 -7.32 19.89
N LEU A 39 -17.46 -6.80 19.34
CA LEU A 39 -16.13 -6.85 19.93
C LEU A 39 -15.91 -5.87 21.09
N GLY A 40 -16.45 -4.65 20.99
CA GLY A 40 -16.41 -3.68 22.09
C GLY A 40 -17.28 -4.13 23.27
N HIS A 41 -18.43 -4.75 22.98
CA HIS A 41 -19.30 -5.33 24.00
C HIS A 41 -18.64 -6.51 24.72
N VAL A 42 -17.95 -7.39 23.99
CA VAL A 42 -17.16 -8.49 24.60
C VAL A 42 -16.07 -7.94 25.52
N SER A 43 -15.38 -6.86 25.12
CA SER A 43 -14.41 -6.18 26.00
C SER A 43 -15.05 -5.71 27.30
N ALA A 44 -16.15 -4.97 27.22
CA ALA A 44 -16.83 -4.42 28.39
C ALA A 44 -17.36 -5.53 29.29
N PHE A 45 -17.99 -6.56 28.71
CA PHE A 45 -18.48 -7.71 29.46
C PHE A 45 -17.36 -8.43 30.23
N LEU A 46 -16.21 -8.64 29.60
CA LEU A 46 -15.07 -9.27 30.25
C LEU A 46 -14.53 -8.41 31.40
N ASP A 47 -14.30 -7.11 31.15
CA ASP A 47 -13.67 -6.21 32.13
C ASP A 47 -14.59 -5.79 33.27
N GLU A 48 -15.88 -5.55 33.01
CA GLU A 48 -16.84 -5.00 33.96
C GLU A 48 -17.67 -6.06 34.69
N ILE A 49 -17.81 -7.26 34.11
CA ILE A 49 -18.66 -8.32 34.68
C ILE A 49 -17.83 -9.55 35.05
N LEU A 50 -17.19 -10.21 34.09
CA LEU A 50 -16.48 -11.47 34.37
C LEU A 50 -15.27 -11.28 35.28
N VAL A 51 -14.45 -10.26 35.03
CA VAL A 51 -13.26 -9.98 35.85
C VAL A 51 -13.65 -9.72 37.32
N PRO A 52 -14.61 -8.84 37.66
CA PRO A 52 -15.03 -8.63 39.05
C PRO A 52 -15.64 -9.87 39.70
N VAL A 53 -16.46 -10.64 38.96
CA VAL A 53 -17.08 -11.86 39.47
C VAL A 53 -16.04 -12.93 39.82
N LEU A 54 -15.08 -13.16 38.92
CA LEU A 54 -14.04 -14.17 39.09
C LEU A 54 -12.88 -13.71 39.99
N SER A 55 -12.69 -12.41 40.19
CA SER A 55 -11.64 -11.88 41.10
C SER A 55 -12.13 -11.76 42.55
N ASN A 56 -13.43 -11.93 42.80
CA ASN A 56 -14.00 -11.73 44.12
C ASN A 56 -13.77 -12.95 45.00
N LYS A 57 -12.88 -12.83 46.00
CA LYS A 57 -12.55 -13.89 46.94
C LYS A 57 -13.76 -14.44 47.71
N ASN A 58 -14.82 -13.65 47.86
CA ASN A 58 -16.07 -14.13 48.48
C ASN A 58 -16.78 -15.19 47.64
N ASN A 59 -16.52 -15.25 46.34
CA ASN A 59 -17.06 -16.25 45.43
C ASN A 59 -16.21 -17.54 45.42
N HIS A 60 -15.03 -17.53 46.04
CA HIS A 60 -14.10 -18.67 46.06
C HIS A 60 -14.28 -19.57 47.28
N LYS A 61 -15.35 -19.38 48.07
CA LYS A 61 -15.57 -20.11 49.33
C LYS A 61 -15.59 -21.63 49.16
N SER A 62 -16.00 -22.13 47.99
CA SER A 62 -16.02 -23.56 47.65
C SER A 62 -14.76 -24.05 46.95
N TRP A 63 -13.81 -23.16 46.67
CA TRP A 63 -12.59 -23.50 45.92
C TRP A 63 -11.44 -23.82 46.85
N SER A 64 -10.55 -24.71 46.40
CA SER A 64 -9.27 -24.92 47.09
C SER A 64 -8.40 -23.66 46.97
N CYS A 65 -7.44 -23.50 47.89
CA CYS A 65 -6.46 -22.41 47.83
C CYS A 65 -5.72 -22.41 46.47
N PHE A 66 -5.36 -23.59 45.96
CA PHE A 66 -4.70 -23.74 44.67
C PHE A 66 -5.58 -23.30 43.50
N THR A 67 -6.85 -23.73 43.47
CA THR A 67 -7.82 -23.34 42.43
C THR A 67 -8.09 -21.83 42.45
N SER A 68 -8.17 -21.22 43.64
CA SER A 68 -8.31 -19.76 43.76
C SER A 68 -7.09 -19.02 43.21
N GLN A 69 -5.87 -19.48 43.50
CA GLN A 69 -4.64 -18.86 43.00
C GLN A 69 -4.48 -19.04 41.49
N ASP A 70 -4.81 -20.21 40.97
CA ASP A 70 -4.80 -20.52 39.54
C ASP A 70 -5.81 -19.65 38.77
N MET A 71 -7.02 -19.47 39.31
CA MET A 71 -8.01 -18.56 38.73
C MET A 71 -7.52 -17.10 38.74
N GLU A 72 -6.93 -16.62 39.84
CA GLU A 72 -6.33 -15.28 39.90
C GLU A 72 -5.25 -15.09 38.82
N TYR A 73 -4.39 -16.09 38.61
CA TYR A 73 -3.39 -16.08 37.54
C TYR A 73 -4.04 -15.99 36.14
N HIS A 74 -5.04 -16.82 35.86
CA HIS A 74 -5.73 -16.82 34.57
C HIS A 74 -6.50 -15.53 34.30
N ILE A 75 -7.07 -14.90 35.33
CA ILE A 75 -7.70 -13.58 35.22
C ILE A 75 -6.68 -12.52 34.84
N GLU A 76 -5.50 -12.52 35.46
CA GLU A 76 -4.43 -11.56 35.12
C GLU A 76 -3.95 -11.76 33.68
N VAL A 77 -3.80 -13.00 33.22
CA VAL A 77 -3.51 -13.31 31.81
C VAL A 77 -4.62 -12.81 30.88
N MET A 78 -5.88 -12.95 31.28
CA MET A 78 -7.03 -12.50 30.50
C MET A 78 -7.07 -10.96 30.39
N LYS A 79 -6.97 -10.23 31.51
CA LYS A 79 -6.92 -8.76 31.54
C LYS A 79 -5.82 -8.23 30.63
N LYS A 80 -4.64 -8.83 30.73
CA LYS A 80 -3.48 -8.51 29.91
C LYS A 80 -3.74 -8.69 28.41
N LYS A 81 -4.25 -9.87 28.01
CA LYS A 81 -4.61 -10.14 26.60
C LYS A 81 -5.70 -9.18 26.10
N MET A 82 -6.68 -8.88 26.95
CA MET A 82 -7.77 -7.97 26.66
C MET A 82 -7.28 -6.53 26.45
N TYR A 83 -6.34 -6.08 27.28
CA TYR A 83 -5.69 -4.77 27.15
C TYR A 83 -4.93 -4.64 25.83
N ILE A 84 -4.11 -5.64 25.47
CA ILE A 84 -3.41 -5.68 24.17
C ILE A 84 -4.41 -5.68 23.00
N PHE A 85 -5.49 -6.47 23.12
CA PHE A 85 -6.50 -6.58 22.09
C PHE A 85 -7.25 -5.26 21.85
N ARG A 86 -7.61 -4.55 22.92
CA ARG A 86 -8.19 -3.19 22.85
C ARG A 86 -7.26 -2.22 22.12
N GLY A 87 -5.96 -2.33 22.36
CA GLY A 87 -4.94 -1.60 21.62
C GLY A 87 -5.02 -1.89 20.13
N LYS A 88 -4.95 -3.17 19.74
CA LYS A 88 -5.02 -3.60 18.33
C LYS A 88 -6.29 -3.08 17.63
N MET A 89 -7.43 -3.07 18.32
CA MET A 89 -8.68 -2.49 17.78
C MET A 89 -8.59 -1.00 17.52
N SER A 90 -7.92 -0.28 18.41
CA SER A 90 -7.70 1.16 18.30
C SER A 90 -6.49 1.52 17.42
N ARG A 91 -5.87 0.53 16.75
CA ARG A 91 -4.62 0.66 15.99
C ARG A 91 -3.45 1.23 16.81
N ARG A 92 -3.44 0.96 18.11
CA ARG A 92 -2.40 1.37 19.06
C ARG A 92 -1.78 0.15 19.73
N THR A 93 -0.54 0.27 20.13
CA THR A 93 0.12 -0.72 20.99
C THR A 93 -0.07 -0.29 22.44
N LEU A 94 -0.68 -1.17 23.22
CA LEU A 94 -0.88 -0.95 24.64
C LEU A 94 0.01 -1.91 25.44
N LEU A 95 0.81 -1.35 26.33
CA LEU A 95 1.77 -2.07 27.17
C LEU A 95 1.09 -2.51 28.48
N PRO A 96 0.83 -3.81 28.68
CA PRO A 96 0.13 -4.26 29.88
C PRO A 96 0.99 -4.02 31.12
N ILE A 97 0.38 -3.51 32.18
CA ILE A 97 1.02 -3.29 33.48
C ILE A 97 0.50 -4.36 34.45
N PRO A 98 1.37 -5.04 35.24
CA PRO A 98 0.90 -6.00 36.24
C PRO A 98 -0.05 -5.33 37.24
N THR A 99 -1.18 -5.96 37.57
CA THR A 99 -2.12 -5.42 38.56
C THR A 99 -1.46 -5.19 39.92
N VAL A 100 -0.48 -6.03 40.28
CA VAL A 100 0.32 -5.87 41.51
C VAL A 100 1.16 -4.59 41.47
N ALA A 101 1.62 -4.17 40.29
CA ALA A 101 2.34 -2.92 40.11
C ALA A 101 1.42 -1.70 40.03
N GLY A 102 0.23 -1.85 39.44
CA GLY A 102 -0.79 -0.79 39.39
C GLY A 102 -1.40 -0.44 40.75
N LYS A 103 -1.44 -1.38 41.70
CA LYS A 103 -1.93 -1.18 43.08
C LYS A 103 -0.89 -0.54 44.02
N MET A 104 0.28 -0.17 43.53
CA MET A 104 1.28 0.52 44.34
C MET A 104 0.91 2.00 44.49
N ASP A 105 0.54 2.42 45.71
CA ASP A 105 0.25 3.83 46.02
C ASP A 105 1.38 4.77 45.57
N LEU A 106 1.01 5.96 45.07
CA LEU A 106 1.91 7.00 44.54
C LEU A 106 2.86 7.60 45.59
N ASP A 107 2.49 7.53 46.87
CA ASP A 107 3.19 8.26 47.95
C ASP A 107 3.81 7.39 49.04
N GLN A 108 3.83 6.06 48.89
CA GLN A 108 4.36 5.21 49.95
C GLN A 108 5.86 4.99 49.79
N ASN A 109 6.65 5.86 50.44
CA ASN A 109 8.06 5.60 50.77
C ASN A 109 8.21 4.14 51.22
N CYS A 110 9.22 3.44 50.71
CA CYS A 110 9.61 2.11 51.15
C CYS A 110 9.81 2.07 52.68
N SER A 111 8.74 1.79 53.42
CA SER A 111 8.83 1.40 54.82
C SER A 111 9.22 -0.07 54.85
N GLU A 112 10.33 -0.36 55.54
CA GLU A 112 11.04 -1.64 55.67
C GLU A 112 10.21 -2.79 56.30
N ASN A 113 8.89 -2.63 56.44
CA ASN A 113 8.01 -3.51 57.23
C ASN A 113 6.95 -4.25 56.39
N LYS A 114 7.24 -4.65 55.14
CA LYS A 114 6.40 -5.61 54.38
C LYS A 114 7.11 -6.97 54.29
N PRO A 115 6.37 -8.10 54.36
CA PRO A 115 6.97 -9.43 54.33
C PRO A 115 7.76 -9.64 53.02
N PRO A 116 8.95 -10.26 53.06
CA PRO A 116 9.85 -10.42 51.91
C PRO A 116 9.23 -11.20 50.74
N SER A 117 8.15 -11.95 50.98
CA SER A 117 7.41 -12.69 49.96
C SER A 117 6.71 -11.79 48.94
N ASN A 118 6.16 -10.64 49.35
CA ASN A 118 5.42 -9.76 48.43
C ASN A 118 6.36 -9.01 47.47
N GLU A 119 7.56 -8.66 47.92
CA GLU A 119 8.54 -7.97 47.08
C GLU A 119 9.07 -8.85 45.95
N ARG A 120 9.31 -10.14 46.22
CA ARG A 120 9.75 -11.11 45.21
C ARG A 120 8.67 -11.36 44.15
N ILE A 121 7.40 -11.44 44.56
CA ILE A 121 6.26 -11.58 43.63
C ILE A 121 6.15 -10.35 42.72
N ILE A 122 6.30 -9.15 43.31
CA ILE A 122 6.30 -7.88 42.56
C ILE A 122 7.45 -7.85 41.54
N LEU A 123 8.66 -8.19 41.98
CA LEU A 123 9.85 -8.18 41.13
C LEU A 123 9.68 -9.13 39.94
N HIS A 124 9.29 -10.37 40.17
CA HIS A 124 9.07 -11.35 39.09
C HIS A 124 7.94 -10.93 38.13
N ALA A 125 6.86 -10.31 38.64
CA ALA A 125 5.80 -9.80 37.80
C ALA A 125 6.27 -8.67 36.88
N ILE A 126 7.12 -7.76 37.41
CA ILE A 126 7.74 -6.70 36.62
C ILE A 126 8.69 -7.30 35.57
N GLU A 127 9.59 -8.19 35.96
CA GLU A 127 10.55 -8.85 35.06
C GLU A 127 9.82 -9.57 33.91
N SER A 128 8.75 -10.30 34.21
CA SER A 128 7.95 -11.02 33.21
C SER A 128 7.31 -10.07 32.19
N VAL A 129 6.87 -8.90 32.62
CA VAL A 129 6.28 -7.88 31.74
C VAL A 129 7.35 -7.16 30.91
N VAL A 130 8.54 -6.90 31.46
CA VAL A 130 9.66 -6.34 30.69
C VAL A 130 10.04 -7.25 29.52
N ILE A 131 10.11 -8.56 29.76
CA ILE A 131 10.39 -9.54 28.69
C ILE A 131 9.32 -9.45 27.61
N GLU A 132 8.05 -9.38 27.96
CA GLU A 132 7.00 -9.31 26.95
C GLU A 132 7.02 -7.96 26.19
N TRP A 133 7.23 -6.86 26.90
CA TRP A 133 7.38 -5.55 26.27
C TRP A 133 8.53 -5.54 25.26
N SER A 134 9.64 -6.21 25.55
CA SER A 134 10.76 -6.31 24.60
C SER A 134 10.31 -6.96 23.29
N HIS A 135 9.59 -8.09 23.36
CA HIS A 135 9.09 -8.78 22.17
C HIS A 135 8.06 -7.94 21.41
N GLN A 136 7.09 -7.34 22.11
CA GLN A 136 6.04 -6.53 21.46
C GLN A 136 6.63 -5.29 20.78
N ILE A 137 7.53 -4.58 21.44
CA ILE A 137 8.14 -3.35 20.93
C ILE A 137 9.09 -3.66 19.78
N GLN A 138 9.88 -4.73 19.89
CA GLN A 138 10.74 -5.17 18.80
C GLN A 138 9.93 -5.46 17.52
N GLU A 139 8.81 -6.18 17.63
CA GLU A 139 7.91 -6.45 16.48
C GLU A 139 7.43 -5.14 15.82
N ILE A 140 7.14 -4.10 16.61
CA ILE A 140 6.66 -2.81 16.09
C ILE A 140 7.79 -2.02 15.43
N ILE A 141 8.97 -2.03 16.02
CA ILE A 141 10.14 -1.32 15.49
C ILE A 141 10.59 -1.96 14.17
N GLU A 142 10.58 -3.29 14.07
CA GLU A 142 10.97 -4.04 12.88
C GLU A 142 9.98 -3.91 11.70
N ARG A 143 8.76 -3.43 11.92
CA ARG A 143 7.82 -3.15 10.83
C ARG A 143 8.33 -2.03 9.94
N ASP A 144 8.67 -2.36 8.70
CA ASP A 144 9.09 -1.43 7.66
C ASP A 144 8.02 -1.28 6.56
N SER A 145 7.95 -0.10 5.92
CA SER A 145 7.02 0.14 4.80
C SER A 145 7.38 -0.71 3.59
N VAL A 146 8.67 -1.00 3.41
CA VAL A 146 9.21 -1.88 2.34
C VAL A 146 8.53 -3.25 2.34
N GLN A 147 8.18 -3.78 3.52
CA GLN A 147 7.53 -5.09 3.64
C GLN A 147 6.13 -5.12 3.01
N ARG A 148 5.43 -3.97 2.93
CA ARG A 148 4.10 -3.90 2.32
C ARG A 148 4.13 -3.98 0.80
N LEU A 149 5.19 -3.46 0.18
CA LEU A 149 5.43 -3.57 -1.26
C LEU A 149 5.79 -5.00 -1.67
N LEU A 150 6.57 -5.71 -0.84
CA LEU A 150 6.89 -7.12 -1.07
C LEU A 150 5.64 -8.03 -1.08
N ASN A 151 4.54 -7.60 -0.46
CA ASN A 151 3.27 -8.32 -0.46
C ASN A 151 2.47 -8.18 -1.77
N GLY A 152 3.04 -7.56 -2.81
CA GLY A 152 2.43 -7.45 -4.14
C GLY A 152 1.27 -6.46 -4.25
N LEU A 153 1.05 -5.63 -3.23
CA LEU A 153 0.01 -4.61 -3.26
C LEU A 153 0.48 -3.40 -4.07
N HIS A 154 -0.26 -3.04 -5.12
CA HIS A 154 -0.03 -1.82 -5.91
C HIS A 154 -0.58 -0.60 -5.16
N LEU A 155 0.12 -0.20 -4.10
CA LEU A 155 -0.29 0.89 -3.22
C LEU A 155 -0.11 2.25 -3.91
N SER A 156 -0.95 3.20 -3.46
CA SER A 156 -0.87 4.63 -3.79
C SER A 156 0.15 5.32 -2.88
N PRO A 157 0.79 6.43 -3.32
CA PRO A 157 1.72 7.22 -2.48
C PRO A 157 1.15 7.68 -1.15
N GLN A 158 -0.19 7.77 -1.03
CA GLN A 158 -0.84 8.10 0.24
C GLN A 158 -0.58 7.03 1.32
N ALA A 159 -0.35 5.78 0.93
CA ALA A 159 -0.11 4.67 1.85
C ALA A 159 1.21 4.83 2.64
N GLU A 160 2.28 5.30 2.01
CA GLU A 160 3.55 5.63 2.70
C GLU A 160 3.37 6.76 3.70
N LEU A 161 2.65 7.83 3.32
CA LEU A 161 2.36 8.96 4.22
C LEU A 161 1.54 8.51 5.44
N ASP A 162 0.48 7.71 5.20
CA ASP A 162 -0.37 7.20 6.27
C ASP A 162 0.38 6.21 7.15
N PHE A 163 1.29 5.40 6.59
CA PHE A 163 2.16 4.52 7.35
C PHE A 163 3.01 5.30 8.36
N TRP A 164 3.74 6.32 7.91
CA TRP A 164 4.60 7.12 8.79
C TRP A 164 3.83 7.91 9.83
N MET A 165 2.66 8.44 9.46
CA MET A 165 1.74 9.08 10.39
C MET A 165 1.28 8.11 11.49
N MET A 166 0.76 6.94 11.12
CA MET A 166 0.32 5.92 12.07
C MET A 166 1.48 5.40 12.93
N ARG A 167 2.68 5.22 12.35
CA ARG A 167 3.88 4.78 13.06
C ARG A 167 4.28 5.80 14.13
N ARG A 168 4.31 7.08 13.78
CA ARG A 168 4.61 8.18 14.71
C ARG A 168 3.59 8.24 15.85
N GLU A 169 2.30 8.19 15.55
CA GLU A 169 1.23 8.23 16.57
C GLU A 169 1.31 7.03 17.53
N ASN A 170 1.56 5.83 16.98
CA ASN A 170 1.69 4.63 17.80
C ASN A 170 2.93 4.70 18.70
N LEU A 171 4.09 5.08 18.16
CA LEU A 171 5.33 5.22 18.93
C LEU A 171 5.23 6.32 19.99
N SER A 172 4.55 7.44 19.70
CA SER A 172 4.26 8.48 20.69
C SER A 172 3.43 7.91 21.84
N CYS A 173 2.38 7.14 21.52
CA CYS A 173 1.55 6.52 22.54
C CYS A 173 2.32 5.49 23.39
N ILE A 174 3.25 4.74 22.79
CA ILE A 174 4.13 3.81 23.53
C ILE A 174 5.09 4.60 24.43
N TYR A 175 5.68 5.68 23.93
CA TYR A 175 6.57 6.55 24.71
C TYR A 175 5.85 7.14 25.92
N ASP A 176 4.63 7.67 25.74
CA ASP A 176 3.82 8.21 26.83
C ASP A 176 3.50 7.14 27.89
N GLN A 177 3.22 5.90 27.47
CA GLN A 177 3.02 4.77 28.38
C GLN A 177 4.29 4.43 29.17
N LEU A 178 5.46 4.46 28.54
CA LEU A 178 6.75 4.23 29.21
C LEU A 178 7.09 5.34 30.22
N GLN A 179 6.66 6.57 29.96
CA GLN A 179 6.82 7.71 30.88
C GLN A 179 5.78 7.73 32.01
N ALA A 180 4.80 6.82 32.02
CA ALA A 180 3.77 6.80 33.04
C ALA A 180 4.37 6.60 34.44
N PRO A 181 3.87 7.28 35.50
CA PRO A 181 4.45 7.21 36.85
C PRO A 181 4.61 5.80 37.41
N VAL A 182 3.67 4.91 37.10
CA VAL A 182 3.72 3.50 37.48
C VAL A 182 4.90 2.76 36.84
N VAL A 183 5.24 3.05 35.58
CA VAL A 183 6.38 2.46 34.88
C VAL A 183 7.69 3.00 35.45
N LEU A 184 7.76 4.30 35.75
CA LEU A 184 8.92 4.89 36.42
C LEU A 184 9.18 4.30 37.81
N LYS A 185 8.14 3.87 38.53
CA LYS A 185 8.31 3.08 39.76
C LYS A 185 8.87 1.69 39.49
N MET A 186 8.39 1.00 38.46
CA MET A 186 8.93 -0.31 38.05
C MET A 186 10.43 -0.21 37.74
N VAL A 187 10.84 0.86 37.05
CA VAL A 187 12.26 1.19 36.81
C VAL A 187 13.02 1.30 38.15
N LYS A 188 12.53 2.13 39.09
CA LYS A 188 13.17 2.30 40.41
C LYS A 188 13.31 0.98 41.17
N ILE A 189 12.31 0.11 41.13
CA ILE A 189 12.35 -1.21 41.79
C ILE A 189 13.43 -2.09 41.17
N LEU A 190 13.46 -2.20 39.83
CA LEU A 190 14.46 -2.99 39.12
C LEU A 190 15.88 -2.48 39.38
N THR A 191 16.07 -1.16 39.46
CA THR A 191 17.36 -0.56 39.82
C THR A 191 17.75 -0.86 41.26
N THR A 192 16.84 -0.66 42.21
CA THR A 192 17.11 -0.86 43.65
C THR A 192 17.43 -2.32 43.96
N LYS A 193 16.73 -3.25 43.30
CA LYS A 193 16.92 -4.69 43.46
C LYS A 193 18.01 -5.27 42.56
N GLN A 194 18.71 -4.44 41.78
CA GLN A 194 19.77 -4.84 40.84
C GLN A 194 19.34 -6.01 39.92
N SER A 195 18.12 -5.92 39.36
CA SER A 195 17.59 -6.97 38.49
C SER A 195 18.37 -7.07 37.19
N SER A 196 18.60 -8.30 36.72
CA SER A 196 19.22 -8.60 35.43
C SER A 196 18.41 -8.10 34.22
N TYR A 197 17.13 -7.78 34.40
CA TYR A 197 16.24 -7.28 33.35
C TYR A 197 16.21 -5.74 33.25
N PHE A 198 16.86 -5.03 34.17
CA PHE A 198 16.98 -3.57 34.11
C PHE A 198 17.66 -3.07 32.81
N PRO A 199 18.76 -3.68 32.32
CA PRO A 199 19.35 -3.32 31.03
C PRO A 199 18.36 -3.47 29.86
N THR A 200 17.62 -4.58 29.80
CA THR A 200 16.59 -4.82 28.77
C THR A 200 15.52 -3.73 28.79
N LEU A 201 15.07 -3.30 29.97
CA LEU A 201 14.12 -2.20 30.08
C LEU A 201 14.72 -0.88 29.57
N LYS A 202 15.98 -0.60 29.89
CA LYS A 202 16.68 0.60 29.36
C LYS A 202 16.78 0.57 27.84
N ASP A 203 17.09 -0.59 27.26
CA ASP A 203 17.18 -0.78 25.81
C ASP A 203 15.82 -0.54 25.14
N ILE A 204 14.71 -0.98 25.76
CA ILE A 204 13.36 -0.68 25.31
C ILE A 204 13.10 0.83 25.22
N PHE A 205 13.42 1.59 26.28
CA PHE A 205 13.23 3.05 26.30
C PHE A 205 14.02 3.72 25.17
N LEU A 206 15.30 3.36 25.03
CA LEU A 206 16.17 3.91 23.99
C LEU A 206 15.69 3.55 22.58
N ALA A 207 15.23 2.32 22.38
CA ALA A 207 14.72 1.86 21.08
C ALA A 207 13.44 2.62 20.68
N VAL A 208 12.51 2.81 21.62
CA VAL A 208 11.28 3.59 21.36
C VAL A 208 11.59 5.06 21.11
N GLU A 209 12.47 5.67 21.90
CA GLU A 209 12.88 7.08 21.71
C GLU A 209 13.51 7.29 20.33
N ASN A 210 14.47 6.44 19.93
CA ASN A 210 15.09 6.52 18.62
C ASN A 210 14.11 6.29 17.46
N ALA A 211 13.23 5.29 17.59
CA ALA A 211 12.20 5.02 16.58
C ALA A 211 11.19 6.17 16.46
N LEU A 212 10.83 6.81 17.59
CA LEU A 212 9.94 7.97 17.59
C LEU A 212 10.60 9.19 16.94
N LEU A 213 11.86 9.47 17.25
CA LEU A 213 12.63 10.54 16.61
C LEU A 213 12.71 10.35 15.09
N GLU A 214 12.96 9.12 14.65
CA GLU A 214 12.91 8.76 13.23
C GLU A 214 11.53 9.04 12.63
N ALA A 215 10.46 8.51 13.25
CA ALA A 215 9.10 8.63 12.71
C ALA A 215 8.64 10.09 12.65
N GLN A 216 9.03 10.93 13.61
CA GLN A 216 8.75 12.36 13.62
C GLN A 216 9.46 13.10 12.48
N ASP A 217 10.76 12.84 12.26
CA ASP A 217 11.52 13.45 11.16
C ASP A 217 10.92 13.05 9.81
N VAL A 218 10.68 11.75 9.60
CA VAL A 218 10.14 11.24 8.33
C VAL A 218 8.74 11.79 8.06
N GLU A 219 7.82 11.74 9.03
CA GLU A 219 6.45 12.26 8.85
C GLU A 219 6.45 13.77 8.55
N LEU A 220 7.28 14.54 9.27
CA LEU A 220 7.42 15.98 9.05
C LEU A 220 7.83 16.28 7.61
N TYR A 221 8.86 15.59 7.09
CA TYR A 221 9.37 15.85 5.75
C TYR A 221 8.51 15.25 4.65
N LEU A 222 7.76 14.16 4.87
CA LEU A 222 6.83 13.63 3.86
C LEU A 222 5.56 14.46 3.72
N ARG A 223 5.18 15.26 4.74
CA ARG A 223 3.96 16.06 4.76
C ARG A 223 3.71 16.93 3.52
N PRO A 224 4.70 17.62 2.91
CA PRO A 224 4.48 18.41 1.68
C PRO A 224 3.99 17.58 0.49
N LEU A 225 4.31 16.28 0.42
CA LEU A 225 3.85 15.41 -0.66
C LEU A 225 2.33 15.21 -0.64
N ARG A 226 1.66 15.37 0.51
CA ARG A 226 0.20 15.21 0.59
C ARG A 226 -0.52 16.14 -0.39
N ARG A 227 -0.07 17.39 -0.51
CA ARG A 227 -0.66 18.34 -1.46
C ARG A 227 -0.36 17.96 -2.91
N HIS A 228 0.85 17.48 -3.20
CA HIS A 228 1.20 17.00 -4.53
C HIS A 228 0.37 15.79 -4.96
N ILE A 229 0.17 14.82 -4.07
CA ILE A 229 -0.64 13.62 -4.31
C ILE A 229 -2.09 14.04 -4.59
N GLN A 230 -2.65 14.90 -3.74
CA GLN A 230 -4.00 15.42 -3.95
C GLN A 230 -4.14 16.15 -5.29
N CYS A 231 -3.22 17.08 -5.60
CA CYS A 231 -3.21 17.77 -6.88
C CYS A 231 -3.13 16.80 -8.07
N LEU A 232 -2.26 15.79 -8.00
CA LEU A 232 -2.16 14.78 -9.06
C LEU A 232 -3.48 14.02 -9.23
N GLN A 233 -4.13 13.61 -8.12
CA GLN A 233 -5.38 12.85 -8.15
C GLN A 233 -6.59 13.66 -8.65
N GLU A 234 -6.65 14.95 -8.35
CA GLU A 234 -7.75 15.84 -8.73
C GLU A 234 -7.60 16.41 -10.15
N THR A 235 -6.37 16.45 -10.68
CA THR A 235 -6.08 17.03 -12.00
C THR A 235 -6.39 16.03 -13.12
N GLU A 236 -7.01 16.51 -14.20
CA GLU A 236 -7.19 15.72 -15.41
C GLU A 236 -5.85 15.21 -15.94
N PHE A 237 -5.82 13.95 -16.35
CA PHE A 237 -4.56 13.28 -16.69
C PHE A 237 -3.68 14.06 -17.69
N PRO A 238 -4.18 14.62 -18.82
CA PRO A 238 -3.38 15.42 -19.75
C PRO A 238 -2.65 16.62 -19.11
N GLN A 239 -3.24 17.18 -18.05
CA GLN A 239 -2.72 18.37 -17.37
C GLN A 239 -1.71 18.02 -16.27
N THR A 240 -1.61 16.74 -15.84
CA THR A 240 -0.69 16.31 -14.76
C THR A 240 0.79 16.55 -15.09
N ARG A 241 1.14 16.71 -16.38
CA ARG A 241 2.52 16.95 -16.85
C ARG A 241 3.22 18.08 -16.09
N ILE A 242 2.51 19.18 -15.81
CA ILE A 242 3.09 20.36 -15.14
C ILE A 242 3.44 20.10 -13.67
N LEU A 243 2.83 19.08 -13.05
CA LEU A 243 3.01 18.73 -11.64
C LEU A 243 4.21 17.81 -11.40
N ILE A 244 4.76 17.19 -12.45
CA ILE A 244 5.86 16.22 -12.38
C ILE A 244 7.16 16.88 -11.86
N ALA A 245 7.54 18.03 -12.43
CA ALA A 245 8.77 18.70 -12.02
C ALA A 245 8.71 19.19 -10.55
N PRO A 246 7.63 19.87 -10.10
CA PRO A 246 7.44 20.19 -8.69
C PRO A 246 7.49 18.96 -7.77
N LEU A 247 6.89 17.84 -8.19
CA LEU A 247 6.94 16.59 -7.41
C LEU A 247 8.38 16.13 -7.16
N PHE A 248 9.20 15.99 -8.22
CA PHE A 248 10.58 15.54 -8.07
C PHE A 248 11.45 16.53 -7.28
N HIS A 249 11.19 17.84 -7.44
CA HIS A 249 11.83 18.86 -6.62
C HIS A 249 11.56 18.63 -5.12
N THR A 250 10.29 18.43 -4.76
CA THR A 250 9.89 18.11 -3.39
C THR A 250 10.54 16.82 -2.89
N ILE A 251 10.57 15.74 -3.68
CA ILE A 251 11.25 14.49 -3.30
C ILE A 251 12.76 14.72 -3.03
N CYS A 252 13.44 15.53 -3.86
CA CYS A 252 14.86 15.86 -3.64
C CYS A 252 15.08 16.70 -2.37
N LEU A 253 14.17 17.63 -2.06
CA LEU A 253 14.21 18.40 -0.81
C LEU A 253 14.04 17.48 0.40
N ILE A 254 13.09 16.56 0.37
CA ILE A 254 12.86 15.56 1.42
C ILE A 254 14.13 14.73 1.63
N TRP A 255 14.70 14.21 0.54
CA TRP A 255 15.91 13.40 0.57
C TRP A 255 17.13 14.12 1.15
N SER A 256 17.28 15.43 0.88
CA SER A 256 18.42 16.24 1.36
C SER A 256 18.24 16.78 2.79
N HIS A 257 16.99 16.94 3.25
CA HIS A 257 16.69 17.55 4.54
C HIS A 257 16.38 16.55 5.65
N SER A 258 15.69 15.45 5.35
CA SER A 258 15.40 14.40 6.31
C SER A 258 16.67 13.65 6.70
N LYS A 259 16.84 13.45 8.01
CA LYS A 259 17.98 12.69 8.54
C LYS A 259 17.79 11.19 8.39
N PHE A 260 16.54 10.74 8.39
CA PHE A 260 16.19 9.31 8.43
C PHE A 260 15.56 8.78 7.14
N TYR A 261 14.91 9.62 6.33
CA TYR A 261 14.27 9.16 5.07
C TYR A 261 15.26 8.91 3.93
N ASN A 262 16.49 9.44 4.04
CA ASN A 262 17.52 9.41 3.01
C ASN A 262 18.20 8.03 2.85
N THR A 263 17.40 6.98 2.76
CA THR A 263 17.79 5.58 2.52
C THR A 263 17.25 5.11 1.16
N PRO A 264 18.05 4.42 0.33
CA PRO A 264 17.63 3.98 -1.01
C PRO A 264 16.32 3.18 -1.01
N ALA A 265 16.14 2.29 -0.05
CA ALA A 265 14.93 1.46 0.04
C ALA A 265 13.64 2.29 0.13
N ARG A 266 13.62 3.34 0.96
CA ARG A 266 12.42 4.19 1.17
C ARG A 266 12.07 5.02 -0.06
N VAL A 267 13.07 5.62 -0.71
CA VAL A 267 12.80 6.39 -1.93
C VAL A 267 12.38 5.48 -3.10
N ILE A 268 12.91 4.25 -3.17
CA ILE A 268 12.45 3.26 -4.17
C ILE A 268 10.96 2.95 -3.95
N VAL A 269 10.55 2.67 -2.70
CA VAL A 269 9.15 2.43 -2.33
C VAL A 269 8.25 3.57 -2.78
N LEU A 270 8.59 4.81 -2.40
CA LEU A 270 7.79 5.98 -2.76
C LEU A 270 7.70 6.19 -4.28
N LEU A 271 8.82 6.03 -5.00
CA LEU A 271 8.82 6.16 -6.46
C LEU A 271 8.00 5.06 -7.15
N GLN A 272 8.03 3.83 -6.64
CA GLN A 272 7.17 2.74 -7.12
C GLN A 272 5.68 3.04 -6.89
N GLU A 273 5.31 3.61 -5.74
CA GLU A 273 3.95 4.05 -5.48
C GLU A 273 3.51 5.16 -6.46
N PHE A 274 4.39 6.12 -6.77
CA PHE A 274 4.10 7.13 -7.80
C PHE A 274 4.00 6.50 -9.19
N CYS A 275 4.84 5.53 -9.55
CA CYS A 275 4.66 4.74 -10.77
C CYS A 275 3.26 4.11 -10.83
N ASN A 276 2.81 3.49 -9.74
CA ASN A 276 1.47 2.89 -9.66
C ASN A 276 0.36 3.93 -9.83
N LEU A 277 0.50 5.12 -9.22
CA LEU A 277 -0.46 6.21 -9.39
C LEU A 277 -0.56 6.64 -10.87
N PHE A 278 0.56 6.86 -11.55
CA PHE A 278 0.57 7.25 -12.96
C PHE A 278 0.03 6.15 -13.88
N ILE A 279 0.32 4.87 -13.60
CA ILE A 279 -0.27 3.74 -14.34
C ILE A 279 -1.79 3.77 -14.17
N ASN A 280 -2.29 3.84 -12.93
CA ASN A 280 -3.74 3.83 -12.66
C ASN A 280 -4.46 5.02 -13.33
N GLN A 281 -3.86 6.21 -13.32
CA GLN A 281 -4.43 7.38 -13.99
C GLN A 281 -4.40 7.26 -15.51
N ALA A 282 -3.31 6.74 -16.09
CA ALA A 282 -3.23 6.48 -17.51
C ALA A 282 -4.26 5.44 -17.96
N THR A 283 -4.41 4.33 -17.22
CA THR A 283 -5.45 3.32 -17.48
C THR A 283 -6.85 3.92 -17.41
N ALA A 284 -7.14 4.73 -16.38
CA ALA A 284 -8.45 5.38 -16.25
C ALA A 284 -8.72 6.40 -17.38
N TYR A 285 -7.70 7.12 -17.85
CA TYR A 285 -7.82 8.07 -18.96
C TYR A 285 -8.00 7.38 -20.32
N LEU A 286 -7.29 6.28 -20.56
CA LEU A 286 -7.32 5.57 -21.83
C LEU A 286 -8.58 4.72 -22.00
N SER A 287 -9.18 4.24 -20.91
CA SER A 287 -10.30 3.29 -20.91
C SER A 287 -10.04 2.11 -21.86
N PRO A 288 -9.28 1.06 -21.45
CA PRO A 288 -8.77 0.03 -22.36
C PRO A 288 -9.83 -0.65 -23.23
N GLU A 289 -11.05 -0.83 -22.71
CA GLU A 289 -12.18 -1.41 -23.43
C GLU A 289 -12.65 -0.53 -24.60
N ASP A 290 -12.65 0.78 -24.41
CA ASP A 290 -13.03 1.76 -25.42
C ASP A 290 -11.86 2.06 -26.36
N LEU A 291 -10.62 1.96 -25.87
CA LEU A 291 -9.42 2.38 -26.59
C LEU A 291 -9.26 1.67 -27.95
N LEU A 292 -9.37 0.33 -27.97
CA LEU A 292 -9.23 -0.44 -29.20
C LEU A 292 -10.48 -0.38 -30.08
N ARG A 293 -11.65 -0.10 -29.50
CA ARG A 293 -12.94 -0.08 -30.21
C ARG A 293 -13.31 1.29 -30.77
N GLY A 294 -12.70 2.35 -30.25
CA GLY A 294 -12.94 3.72 -30.64
C GLY A 294 -12.39 4.08 -32.02
N GLU A 295 -12.54 5.36 -32.36
CA GLU A 295 -11.96 5.94 -33.58
C GLU A 295 -10.43 6.00 -33.44
N ILE A 296 -9.71 5.53 -34.48
CA ILE A 296 -8.26 5.33 -34.41
C ILE A 296 -7.52 6.66 -34.19
N GLU A 297 -7.98 7.73 -34.83
CA GLU A 297 -7.39 9.06 -34.72
C GLU A 297 -7.49 9.61 -33.29
N GLU A 298 -8.69 9.59 -32.69
CA GLU A 298 -8.90 10.03 -31.30
C GLU A 298 -8.14 9.14 -30.31
N SER A 299 -8.18 7.82 -30.50
CA SER A 299 -7.46 6.87 -29.66
C SER A 299 -5.94 7.07 -29.73
N LEU A 300 -5.39 7.33 -30.91
CA LEU A 300 -3.97 7.62 -31.09
C LEU A 300 -3.55 8.88 -30.33
N GLU A 301 -4.31 9.97 -30.44
CA GLU A 301 -4.03 11.21 -29.72
C GLU A 301 -3.99 10.98 -28.20
N LYS A 302 -4.97 10.24 -27.66
CA LYS A 302 -4.99 9.87 -26.23
C LYS A 302 -3.77 9.06 -25.82
N VAL A 303 -3.39 8.04 -26.61
CA VAL A 303 -2.20 7.21 -26.33
C VAL A 303 -0.94 8.05 -26.37
N GLN A 304 -0.77 8.93 -27.35
CA GLN A 304 0.39 9.82 -27.47
C GLN A 304 0.51 10.76 -26.26
N VAL A 305 -0.61 11.33 -25.80
CA VAL A 305 -0.64 12.14 -24.57
C VAL A 305 -0.17 11.31 -23.37
N ALA A 306 -0.69 10.09 -23.19
CA ALA A 306 -0.30 9.21 -22.09
C ALA A 306 1.18 8.83 -22.14
N VAL A 307 1.66 8.37 -23.30
CA VAL A 307 3.07 8.01 -23.52
C VAL A 307 3.99 9.19 -23.23
N ASN A 308 3.63 10.40 -23.67
CA ASN A 308 4.41 11.60 -23.42
C ASN A 308 4.49 11.96 -21.92
N ILE A 309 3.39 11.86 -21.18
CA ILE A 309 3.35 12.13 -19.73
C ILE A 309 4.20 11.12 -18.97
N LEU A 310 4.06 9.83 -19.28
CA LEU A 310 4.82 8.75 -18.65
C LEU A 310 6.32 8.87 -18.96
N LYS A 311 6.69 9.17 -20.21
CA LYS A 311 8.08 9.50 -20.60
C LYS A 311 8.58 10.73 -19.84
N THR A 312 7.77 11.76 -19.67
CA THR A 312 8.13 12.98 -18.93
C THR A 312 8.40 12.65 -17.45
N PHE A 313 7.60 11.80 -16.82
CA PHE A 313 7.82 11.34 -15.44
C PHE A 313 9.15 10.59 -15.29
N LYS A 314 9.38 9.59 -16.15
CA LYS A 314 10.62 8.80 -16.14
C LYS A 314 11.87 9.64 -16.45
N ASN A 315 11.79 10.55 -17.43
CA ASN A 315 12.90 11.44 -17.76
C ASN A 315 13.19 12.44 -16.63
N SER A 316 12.15 12.92 -15.94
CA SER A 316 12.31 13.78 -14.77
C SER A 316 13.09 13.08 -13.66
N PHE A 317 12.81 11.79 -13.39
CA PHE A 317 13.62 11.02 -12.44
C PHE A 317 15.12 11.08 -12.78
N PHE A 318 15.51 10.79 -14.03
CA PHE A 318 16.93 10.81 -14.43
C PHE A 318 17.54 12.21 -14.34
N ASN A 319 16.78 13.24 -14.72
CA ASN A 319 17.22 14.62 -14.64
C ASN A 319 17.48 15.07 -13.20
N TYR A 320 16.54 14.77 -12.28
CA TYR A 320 16.68 15.11 -10.87
C TYR A 320 17.72 14.26 -10.16
N ARG A 321 17.87 12.98 -10.53
CA ARG A 321 18.97 12.13 -10.05
C ARG A 321 20.34 12.71 -10.37
N LYS A 322 20.54 13.25 -11.58
CA LYS A 322 21.78 13.94 -11.98
C LYS A 322 21.99 15.25 -11.20
N LYS A 323 20.91 16.00 -10.97
CA LYS A 323 20.94 17.29 -10.25
C LYS A 323 20.94 17.13 -8.73
N LEU A 324 20.83 15.92 -8.19
CA LEU A 324 20.62 15.68 -6.77
C LEU A 324 21.70 16.35 -5.89
N ALA A 325 22.94 16.42 -6.37
CA ALA A 325 24.04 17.06 -5.65
C ALA A 325 23.78 18.54 -5.33
N SER A 326 23.03 19.28 -6.16
CA SER A 326 22.74 20.71 -5.92
C SER A 326 21.88 20.96 -4.68
N TYR A 327 21.19 19.92 -4.18
CA TYR A 327 20.33 20.01 -3.00
C TYR A 327 21.13 19.86 -1.69
N PHE A 328 22.36 19.36 -1.75
CA PHE A 328 23.22 19.16 -0.59
C PHE A 328 24.18 20.35 -0.43
N MET A 329 23.63 21.51 -0.02
CA MET A 329 24.41 22.75 0.22
C MET A 329 25.36 22.58 1.42
N GLY A 330 26.53 21.96 1.21
CA GLY A 330 27.55 21.74 2.26
C GLY A 330 27.26 20.53 3.17
N ARG A 331 26.20 19.76 2.93
CA ARG A 331 25.90 18.51 3.64
C ARG A 331 26.57 17.33 2.94
N LYS A 332 26.82 16.23 3.67
CA LYS A 332 27.31 14.98 3.08
C LYS A 332 26.33 14.49 2.02
N LEU A 333 26.78 14.46 0.77
CA LEU A 333 26.02 13.95 -0.36
C LEU A 333 25.66 12.48 -0.14
N ARG A 334 24.38 12.17 -0.31
CA ARG A 334 23.89 10.80 -0.42
C ARG A 334 23.26 10.64 -1.81
N PRO A 335 23.95 10.03 -2.78
CA PRO A 335 23.38 9.83 -4.10
C PRO A 335 22.24 8.81 -4.05
N TRP A 336 21.33 8.88 -5.02
CA TRP A 336 20.44 7.76 -5.32
C TRP A 336 21.26 6.67 -5.99
N ASP A 337 21.88 5.81 -5.19
CA ASP A 337 22.73 4.73 -5.64
C ASP A 337 21.96 3.40 -5.66
N PHE A 338 21.10 3.27 -6.66
CA PHE A 338 20.34 2.05 -6.91
C PHE A 338 20.01 1.93 -8.41
N GLN A 339 19.75 0.71 -8.85
CA GLN A 339 19.39 0.45 -10.24
C GLN A 339 17.96 0.93 -10.53
N SER A 340 17.75 1.65 -11.64
CA SER A 340 16.44 2.21 -11.99
C SER A 340 15.36 1.14 -12.21
N HIS A 341 15.75 -0.08 -12.59
CA HIS A 341 14.83 -1.20 -12.76
C HIS A 341 14.06 -1.51 -11.47
N LEU A 342 14.64 -1.26 -10.29
CA LEU A 342 13.97 -1.45 -9.00
C LEU A 342 12.76 -0.53 -8.86
N VAL A 343 12.77 0.65 -9.48
CA VAL A 343 11.64 1.59 -9.47
C VAL A 343 10.68 1.34 -10.63
N PHE A 344 11.24 1.11 -11.83
CA PHE A 344 10.48 1.20 -13.06
C PHE A 344 10.11 -0.15 -13.69
N CYS A 345 10.44 -1.31 -13.11
CA CYS A 345 10.17 -2.61 -13.76
C CYS A 345 8.73 -2.76 -14.29
N ARG A 346 7.71 -2.53 -13.45
CA ARG A 346 6.30 -2.56 -13.88
C ARG A 346 5.94 -1.40 -14.80
N PHE A 347 6.42 -0.20 -14.47
CA PHE A 347 6.16 1.02 -15.23
C PHE A 347 6.66 0.93 -16.68
N ASP A 348 7.83 0.32 -16.87
CA ASP A 348 8.48 0.15 -18.17
C ASP A 348 7.72 -0.83 -19.04
N LYS A 349 7.20 -1.93 -18.46
CA LYS A 349 6.31 -2.86 -19.18
C LYS A 349 5.03 -2.18 -19.65
N PHE A 350 4.43 -1.36 -18.80
CA PHE A 350 3.23 -0.60 -19.15
C PHE A 350 3.49 0.45 -20.23
N LEU A 351 4.59 1.20 -20.10
CA LEU A 351 4.98 2.18 -21.11
C LEU A 351 5.30 1.50 -22.45
N ASP A 352 6.00 0.37 -22.45
CA ASP A 352 6.29 -0.42 -23.66
C ASP A 352 5.00 -0.88 -24.34
N ARG A 353 4.03 -1.38 -23.57
CA ARG A 353 2.70 -1.76 -24.09
C ARG A 353 2.00 -0.59 -24.77
N LEU A 354 1.97 0.59 -24.16
CA LEU A 354 1.36 1.77 -24.76
C LEU A 354 2.07 2.23 -26.04
N ILE A 355 3.41 2.12 -26.10
CA ILE A 355 4.17 2.43 -27.32
C ILE A 355 3.83 1.47 -28.46
N LYS A 356 3.59 0.18 -28.17
CA LYS A 356 3.14 -0.79 -29.19
C LYS A 356 1.74 -0.45 -29.69
N ILE A 357 0.83 -0.05 -28.80
CA ILE A 357 -0.51 0.39 -29.19
C ILE A 357 -0.44 1.66 -30.05
N GLU A 358 0.41 2.61 -29.68
CA GLU A 358 0.71 3.82 -30.47
C GLU A 358 1.19 3.44 -31.88
N ASP A 359 2.11 2.48 -31.99
CA ASP A 359 2.65 2.00 -33.27
C ASP A 359 1.58 1.35 -34.14
N ILE A 360 0.69 0.53 -33.56
CA ILE A 360 -0.44 -0.07 -34.29
C ILE A 360 -1.33 1.04 -34.88
N PHE A 361 -1.81 1.97 -34.04
CA PHE A 361 -2.71 3.04 -34.51
C PHE A 361 -2.04 3.97 -35.52
N ALA A 362 -0.80 4.39 -35.28
CA ALA A 362 -0.07 5.24 -36.22
C ALA A 362 0.14 4.53 -37.57
N THR A 363 0.50 3.26 -37.56
CA THR A 363 0.65 2.46 -38.79
C THR A 363 -0.68 2.36 -39.53
N THR A 364 -1.79 2.07 -38.85
CA THR A 364 -3.10 1.98 -39.49
C THR A 364 -3.50 3.29 -40.17
N LEU A 365 -3.30 4.45 -39.51
CA LEU A 365 -3.61 5.76 -40.12
C LEU A 365 -2.72 6.08 -41.32
N GLU A 366 -1.43 5.73 -41.31
CA GLU A 366 -0.58 5.92 -42.49
C GLU A 366 -1.05 5.06 -43.67
N PHE A 367 -1.56 3.86 -43.42
CA PHE A 367 -2.12 3.02 -44.47
C PHE A 367 -3.49 3.50 -44.97
N GLU A 368 -4.34 4.07 -44.12
CA GLU A 368 -5.60 4.71 -44.56
C GLU A 368 -5.33 5.88 -45.53
N LYS A 369 -4.19 6.58 -45.40
CA LYS A 369 -3.79 7.59 -46.40
C LYS A 369 -3.48 6.99 -47.77
N LEU A 370 -3.04 5.73 -47.83
CA LEU A 370 -2.78 5.03 -49.09
C LEU A 370 -4.06 4.72 -49.86
N GLU A 371 -5.23 4.66 -49.21
CA GLU A 371 -6.51 4.53 -49.92
C GLU A 371 -6.85 5.77 -50.76
N ARG A 372 -6.27 6.92 -50.41
CA ARG A 372 -6.42 8.16 -51.16
C ARG A 372 -5.43 8.27 -52.31
N LEU A 373 -4.48 7.34 -52.40
CA LEU A 373 -3.47 7.30 -53.45
C LEU A 373 -4.06 6.61 -54.68
N GLU A 374 -4.13 7.34 -55.79
CA GLU A 374 -4.62 6.83 -57.07
C GLU A 374 -3.50 6.83 -58.10
N PHE A 375 -3.12 5.65 -58.56
CA PHE A 375 -2.26 5.50 -59.73
C PHE A 375 -3.08 5.74 -61.01
N GLY A 376 -2.64 6.71 -61.81
CA GLY A 376 -3.17 6.96 -63.16
C GLY A 376 -2.52 6.09 -64.23
N GLY A 377 -2.97 6.25 -65.49
CA GLY A 377 -2.36 5.59 -66.65
C GLY A 377 -2.87 4.17 -66.93
N THR A 378 -2.23 3.48 -67.88
CA THR A 378 -2.72 2.20 -68.42
C THR A 378 -2.67 1.04 -67.42
N LYS A 379 -1.75 1.10 -66.45
CA LYS A 379 -1.66 0.12 -65.35
C LYS A 379 -2.28 0.60 -64.04
N GLY A 380 -2.79 1.83 -63.98
CA GLY A 380 -3.29 2.44 -62.75
C GLY A 380 -4.35 1.61 -62.05
N ALA A 381 -5.32 1.07 -62.80
CA ALA A 381 -6.38 0.21 -62.24
C ALA A 381 -5.84 -1.06 -61.56
N ILE A 382 -4.77 -1.67 -62.09
CA ILE A 382 -4.18 -2.89 -61.53
C ILE A 382 -3.43 -2.56 -60.24
N LEU A 383 -2.62 -1.49 -60.26
CA LEU A 383 -1.83 -1.07 -59.10
C LEU A 383 -2.74 -0.59 -57.96
N ASN A 384 -3.82 0.15 -58.28
CA ASN A 384 -4.84 0.53 -57.29
C ASN A 384 -5.54 -0.69 -56.68
N GLY A 385 -5.84 -1.72 -57.49
CA GLY A 385 -6.39 -2.97 -56.99
C GLY A 385 -5.46 -3.68 -55.99
N GLN A 386 -4.15 -3.69 -56.26
CA GLN A 386 -3.16 -4.27 -55.35
C GLN A 386 -3.03 -3.49 -54.03
N VAL A 387 -3.07 -2.15 -54.08
CA VAL A 387 -3.07 -1.31 -52.87
C VAL A 387 -4.36 -1.52 -52.06
N HIS A 388 -5.50 -1.64 -52.73
CA HIS A 388 -6.78 -1.88 -52.07
C HIS A 388 -6.81 -3.24 -51.36
N GLU A 389 -6.34 -4.31 -52.01
CA GLU A 389 -6.19 -5.64 -51.40
C GLU A 389 -5.31 -5.58 -50.15
N MET A 390 -4.20 -4.85 -50.20
CA MET A 390 -3.34 -4.63 -49.03
C MET A 390 -4.05 -3.89 -47.89
N SER A 391 -4.88 -2.89 -48.21
CA SER A 391 -5.67 -2.17 -47.21
C SER A 391 -6.69 -3.11 -46.53
N GLU A 392 -7.40 -3.94 -47.31
CA GLU A 392 -8.33 -4.93 -46.75
C GLU A 392 -7.60 -5.94 -45.85
N GLU A 393 -6.44 -6.45 -46.26
CA GLU A 393 -5.62 -7.35 -45.44
C GLU A 393 -5.20 -6.69 -44.11
N LEU A 394 -4.84 -5.40 -44.13
CA LEU A 394 -4.50 -4.66 -42.92
C LEU A 394 -5.72 -4.43 -42.02
N MET A 395 -6.87 -4.09 -42.59
CA MET A 395 -8.11 -3.92 -41.83
C MET A 395 -8.52 -5.22 -41.13
N GLU A 396 -8.36 -6.37 -41.77
CA GLU A 396 -8.59 -7.68 -41.13
C GLU A 396 -7.66 -7.92 -39.95
N LEU A 397 -6.37 -7.55 -40.05
CA LEU A 397 -5.47 -7.62 -38.90
C LEU A 397 -5.89 -6.68 -37.78
N CYS A 398 -6.33 -5.46 -38.10
CA CYS A 398 -6.81 -4.51 -37.11
C CYS A 398 -8.08 -5.01 -36.41
N LYS A 399 -8.96 -5.73 -37.12
CA LYS A 399 -10.17 -6.34 -36.54
C LYS A 399 -9.84 -7.34 -35.43
N LEU A 400 -8.71 -8.06 -35.51
CA LEU A 400 -8.27 -8.98 -34.45
C LEU A 400 -8.09 -8.24 -33.12
N PHE A 401 -7.44 -7.06 -33.14
CA PHE A 401 -7.30 -6.23 -31.95
C PHE A 401 -8.64 -5.65 -31.49
N LYS A 402 -9.53 -5.23 -32.41
CA LYS A 402 -10.86 -4.71 -32.04
C LYS A 402 -11.76 -5.77 -31.37
N GLN A 403 -11.60 -7.02 -31.78
CA GLN A 403 -12.42 -8.16 -31.34
C GLN A 403 -11.76 -8.97 -30.21
N SER A 404 -10.54 -8.62 -29.81
CA SER A 404 -9.83 -9.34 -28.76
C SER A 404 -10.60 -9.33 -27.44
N THR A 405 -10.56 -10.45 -26.73
CA THR A 405 -11.17 -10.60 -25.40
C THR A 405 -10.24 -10.18 -24.26
N TYR A 406 -8.95 -9.96 -24.55
CA TYR A 406 -7.96 -9.54 -23.56
C TYR A 406 -8.01 -8.04 -23.30
N ASP A 407 -7.61 -7.63 -22.10
CA ASP A 407 -7.37 -6.23 -21.77
C ASP A 407 -6.06 -5.76 -22.44
N PRO A 408 -6.10 -4.79 -23.37
CA PRO A 408 -4.90 -4.33 -24.06
C PRO A 408 -3.88 -3.65 -23.13
N SER A 409 -4.32 -3.18 -21.96
CA SER A 409 -3.46 -2.59 -20.93
C SER A 409 -2.80 -3.62 -20.01
N ASP A 410 -3.20 -4.89 -20.07
CA ASP A 410 -2.57 -5.98 -19.32
C ASP A 410 -1.19 -6.32 -19.90
N CYS A 411 -0.16 -5.91 -19.16
CA CYS A 411 1.24 -6.10 -19.50
C CYS A 411 1.75 -7.53 -19.31
N THR A 412 0.93 -8.42 -18.76
CA THR A 412 1.27 -9.84 -18.56
C THR A 412 0.67 -10.73 -19.65
N ASN A 413 -0.24 -10.19 -20.46
CA ASN A 413 -0.88 -10.92 -21.53
C ASN A 413 0.10 -11.14 -22.70
N MET A 414 0.36 -12.42 -23.00
CA MET A 414 1.24 -12.86 -24.08
C MET A 414 0.52 -13.02 -25.43
N GLU A 415 -0.81 -13.08 -25.45
CA GLU A 415 -1.61 -13.13 -26.68
C GLU A 415 -1.45 -11.83 -27.47
N PHE A 416 -1.57 -10.68 -26.80
CA PHE A 416 -1.28 -9.39 -27.43
C PHE A 416 0.14 -9.33 -28.03
N GLU A 417 1.15 -9.87 -27.32
CA GLU A 417 2.53 -9.86 -27.83
C GLU A 417 2.67 -10.69 -29.10
N SER A 418 1.98 -11.83 -29.17
CA SER A 418 1.92 -12.66 -30.38
C SER A 418 1.23 -11.92 -31.53
N ASP A 419 0.07 -11.32 -31.28
CA ASP A 419 -0.70 -10.58 -32.27
C ASP A 419 0.08 -9.37 -32.80
N TYR A 420 0.77 -8.64 -31.92
CA TYR A 420 1.62 -7.51 -32.30
C TYR A 420 2.80 -7.96 -33.16
N VAL A 421 3.46 -9.08 -32.85
CA VAL A 421 4.55 -9.62 -33.68
C VAL A 421 4.03 -10.02 -35.07
N ALA A 422 2.85 -10.62 -35.14
CA ALA A 422 2.20 -10.96 -36.41
C ALA A 422 1.88 -9.69 -37.22
N PHE A 423 1.30 -8.67 -36.57
CA PHE A 423 1.04 -7.37 -37.17
C PHE A 423 2.32 -6.76 -37.76
N LYS A 424 3.40 -6.64 -36.98
CA LYS A 424 4.69 -6.09 -37.47
C LYS A 424 5.26 -6.88 -38.64
N SER A 425 5.16 -8.21 -38.60
CA SER A 425 5.64 -9.07 -39.68
C SER A 425 4.89 -8.80 -40.98
N LYS A 426 3.56 -8.60 -40.89
CA LYS A 426 2.74 -8.26 -42.06
C LYS A 426 2.98 -6.82 -42.53
N THR A 427 3.14 -5.85 -41.64
CA THR A 427 3.50 -4.47 -42.03
C THR A 427 4.80 -4.44 -42.84
N LEU A 428 5.81 -5.23 -42.44
CA LEU A 428 7.06 -5.36 -43.21
C LEU A 428 6.88 -6.02 -44.57
N GLU A 429 5.92 -6.92 -44.72
CA GLU A 429 5.53 -7.48 -46.03
C GLU A 429 4.86 -6.41 -46.90
N PHE A 430 3.94 -5.64 -46.32
CA PHE A 430 3.27 -4.54 -46.99
C PHE A 430 4.26 -3.46 -47.46
N ASP A 431 5.25 -3.08 -46.66
CA ASP A 431 6.29 -2.13 -47.07
C ASP A 431 7.05 -2.60 -48.34
N ARG A 432 7.35 -3.91 -48.42
CA ARG A 432 8.01 -4.50 -49.60
C ARG A 432 7.09 -4.53 -50.82
N ARG A 433 5.81 -4.86 -50.63
CA ARG A 433 4.79 -4.85 -51.69
C ARG A 433 4.60 -3.43 -52.23
N LEU A 434 4.42 -2.44 -51.36
CA LEU A 434 4.33 -1.02 -51.74
C LEU A 434 5.58 -0.56 -52.48
N GLY A 435 6.77 -0.92 -52.01
CA GLY A 435 8.01 -0.62 -52.74
C GLY A 435 8.01 -1.18 -54.16
N THR A 436 7.48 -2.39 -54.36
CA THR A 436 7.36 -3.03 -55.68
C THR A 436 6.34 -2.31 -56.57
N ILE A 437 5.17 -1.98 -56.00
CA ILE A 437 4.10 -1.24 -56.69
C ILE A 437 4.61 0.14 -57.14
N ILE A 438 5.30 0.88 -56.27
CA ILE A 438 5.87 2.19 -56.59
C ILE A 438 6.94 2.07 -57.68
N CYS A 439 7.81 1.06 -57.61
CA CYS A 439 8.80 0.81 -58.68
C CYS A 439 8.09 0.57 -60.02
N GLU A 440 7.06 -0.29 -60.05
CA GLU A 440 6.31 -0.57 -61.27
C GLU A 440 5.57 0.67 -61.78
N ALA A 441 4.95 1.46 -60.90
CA ALA A 441 4.32 2.72 -61.26
C ALA A 441 5.32 3.66 -61.94
N PHE A 442 6.49 3.85 -61.32
CA PHE A 442 7.55 4.72 -61.81
C PHE A 442 8.09 4.30 -63.19
N PHE A 443 8.29 2.99 -63.43
CA PHE A 443 8.72 2.49 -64.74
C PHE A 443 7.68 2.73 -65.85
N ASN A 444 6.41 2.87 -65.51
CA ASN A 444 5.31 3.09 -66.46
C ASN A 444 4.89 4.57 -66.56
N CYS A 445 5.59 5.50 -65.91
CA CYS A 445 5.31 6.93 -65.99
C CYS A 445 5.71 7.52 -67.36
N ASN A 446 4.79 8.26 -67.98
CA ASN A 446 5.05 8.95 -69.24
C ASN A 446 5.59 10.37 -68.99
N GLY A 447 6.87 10.44 -68.61
CA GLY A 447 7.62 11.69 -68.44
C GLY A 447 7.78 12.16 -67.00
N LEU A 448 8.59 13.21 -66.82
CA LEU A 448 8.98 13.74 -65.51
C LEU A 448 7.80 14.23 -64.67
N GLU A 449 6.84 14.92 -65.26
CA GLU A 449 5.67 15.44 -64.53
C GLU A 449 4.84 14.30 -63.91
N ALA A 450 4.67 13.20 -64.64
CA ALA A 450 3.93 12.02 -64.17
C ALA A 450 4.73 11.16 -63.17
N ALA A 451 6.04 11.35 -63.08
CA ALA A 451 6.88 10.69 -62.09
C ALA A 451 6.99 11.48 -60.77
N PHE A 452 6.74 12.79 -60.81
CA PHE A 452 6.68 13.66 -59.63
C PHE A 452 5.29 13.72 -58.98
N LYS A 453 4.22 13.56 -59.78
CA LYS A 453 2.87 13.27 -59.27
C LYS A 453 2.83 11.85 -58.74
#